data_AF-A0A2W4KAR3-F1
#
_entry.id   AF-A0A2W4KAR3-F1
#
_cell.length_a   1.000
_cell.length_b   1.000
_cell.length_c   1.000
_cell.angle_alpha   90.00
_cell.angle_beta   90.00
_cell.angle_gamma   90.00
#
_symmetry.space_group_name_H-M   'P 1'
#
loop_
_entity.id
_entity.type
_entity.pdbx_description
1 polymer ?
#
loop_
_entity_poly.entity_id
_entity_poly.type
_entity_poly.pdbx_seq_one_letter_code
_entity_poly.pdbx_strand_id
1 'polypeptide(L)'
;MQGFLYEKAISYLVQYWPEERQKKPALFHSTRVGAFLWYLGYDEYVQIAGLLHDSLEDTNISEQLIKDEFGEEVLFIVKANTKNKNLKKEDILEDMVYRCYLCGKNALVVKSVNVYDNFIFYKKQNNIKELERCKFLSELILDYKSTLEDNRIISLLEEIIKNKI
;
A
#
# COMPACT_ATOMS: atom_id res chain seq x y z
N MET A 1 18.48 -0.12 16.41
CA MET A 1 18.90 1.15 15.77
C MET A 1 17.89 1.40 14.66
N GLN A 2 17.11 2.47 14.74
CA GLN A 2 15.98 2.70 13.84
C GLN A 2 16.48 3.01 12.42
N GLY A 3 15.92 2.38 11.38
CA GLY A 3 16.18 2.69 9.97
C GLY A 3 16.98 1.61 9.20
N PHE A 4 17.77 0.77 9.86
CA PHE A 4 18.61 -0.23 9.18
C PHE A 4 17.80 -1.31 8.47
N LEU A 5 16.67 -1.73 9.05
CA LEU A 5 15.78 -2.70 8.40
C LEU A 5 15.06 -2.06 7.21
N TYR A 6 14.76 -0.76 7.28
CA TYR A 6 14.17 -0.02 6.17
C TYR A 6 15.14 0.11 4.98
N GLU A 7 16.41 0.46 5.24
CA GLU A 7 17.44 0.49 4.19
C GLU A 7 17.70 -0.89 3.58
N LYS A 8 17.68 -1.95 4.40
CA LYS A 8 17.73 -3.32 3.92
C LYS A 8 16.53 -3.65 3.02
N ALA A 9 15.32 -3.25 3.41
CA ALA A 9 14.12 -3.44 2.60
C ALA A 9 14.20 -2.70 1.25
N ILE A 10 14.75 -1.49 1.21
CA ILE A 10 15.03 -0.78 -0.06
C ILE A 10 16.01 -1.59 -0.91
N SER A 11 17.09 -2.08 -0.31
CA SER A 11 18.12 -2.84 -1.03
C SER A 11 17.54 -4.10 -1.68
N TYR A 12 16.71 -4.84 -0.94
CA TYR A 12 16.00 -6.00 -1.48
C TYR A 12 14.99 -5.61 -2.57
N LEU A 13 14.20 -4.55 -2.35
CA LEU A 13 13.24 -4.09 -3.36
C LEU A 13 13.93 -3.76 -4.69
N VAL A 14 15.10 -3.11 -4.65
CA VAL A 14 15.91 -2.79 -5.83
C VAL A 14 16.54 -4.06 -6.42
N GLN A 15 17.10 -4.94 -5.59
CA GLN A 15 17.76 -6.16 -6.04
C GLN A 15 16.82 -7.10 -6.81
N TYR A 16 15.56 -7.21 -6.37
CA TYR A 16 14.56 -8.09 -6.99
C TYR A 16 13.64 -7.37 -7.98
N TRP A 17 13.93 -6.09 -8.27
CA TRP A 17 13.14 -5.30 -9.21
C TRP A 17 13.24 -5.88 -10.63
N PRO A 18 12.14 -6.01 -11.38
CA PRO A 18 12.18 -6.55 -12.72
C PRO A 18 12.91 -5.59 -13.68
N GLU A 19 13.61 -6.14 -14.67
CA GLU A 19 14.20 -5.36 -15.77
C GLU A 19 13.13 -4.74 -16.68
N GLU A 20 11.92 -5.32 -16.69
CA GLU A 20 10.81 -4.89 -17.52
C GLU A 20 10.25 -3.53 -17.09
N ARG A 21 9.89 -2.72 -18.10
CA ARG A 21 9.32 -1.40 -17.88
C ARG A 21 7.95 -1.49 -17.19
N GLN A 22 7.84 -0.83 -16.06
CA GLN A 22 6.61 -0.70 -15.32
C GLN A 22 5.66 0.36 -15.93
N LYS A 23 4.34 0.14 -15.78
CA LYS A 23 3.29 1.02 -16.30
C LYS A 23 3.26 2.41 -15.63
N LYS A 24 3.75 2.48 -14.39
CA LYS A 24 3.92 3.68 -13.57
C LYS A 24 5.32 3.62 -12.94
N PRO A 25 5.85 4.71 -12.36
CA PRO A 25 7.11 4.66 -11.62
C PRO A 25 6.89 3.92 -10.28
N ALA A 26 6.72 2.60 -10.34
CA ALA A 26 6.26 1.75 -9.23
C ALA A 26 7.27 1.69 -8.09
N LEU A 27 8.57 1.62 -8.38
CA LEU A 27 9.62 1.68 -7.35
C LEU A 27 9.55 2.99 -6.57
N PHE A 28 9.33 4.10 -7.28
CA PHE A 28 9.19 5.41 -6.66
C PHE A 28 7.88 5.51 -5.86
N HIS A 29 6.79 4.88 -6.32
CA HIS A 29 5.53 4.76 -5.57
C HIS A 29 5.74 4.02 -4.24
N SER A 30 6.30 2.81 -4.28
CA SER A 30 6.64 2.03 -3.08
C SER A 30 7.49 2.82 -2.08
N THR A 31 8.51 3.51 -2.58
CA THR A 31 9.38 4.36 -1.75
C THR A 31 8.60 5.49 -1.08
N ARG A 32 7.71 6.19 -1.80
CA ARG A 32 6.88 7.26 -1.24
C ARG A 32 5.90 6.74 -0.18
N VAL A 33 5.27 5.58 -0.40
CA VAL A 33 4.34 4.97 0.57
C VAL A 33 5.07 4.68 1.88
N GLY A 34 6.20 3.98 1.84
CA GLY A 34 6.97 3.67 3.04
C GLY A 34 7.51 4.94 3.74
N ALA A 35 8.04 5.90 2.99
CA ALA A 35 8.57 7.15 3.54
C ALA A 35 7.46 8.03 4.15
N PHE A 36 6.25 8.01 3.58
CA PHE A 36 5.13 8.76 4.14
C PHE A 36 4.63 8.15 5.46
N LEU A 37 4.64 6.82 5.59
CA LEU A 37 4.36 6.14 6.86
C LEU A 37 5.41 6.49 7.93
N TRP A 38 6.69 6.59 7.54
CA TRP A 38 7.75 7.07 8.43
C TRP A 38 7.50 8.51 8.88
N TYR A 39 7.15 9.40 7.94
CA TYR A 39 6.82 10.80 8.23
C TYR A 39 5.62 10.94 9.19
N LEU A 40 4.63 10.04 9.09
CA LEU A 40 3.48 9.99 9.99
C LEU A 40 3.80 9.35 11.36
N GLY A 41 5.02 8.84 11.57
CA GLY A 41 5.47 8.28 12.84
C GLY A 41 4.95 6.87 13.13
N TYR A 42 4.60 6.08 12.11
CA TYR A 42 4.27 4.67 12.28
C TYR A 42 5.51 3.84 12.63
N ASP A 43 5.32 2.67 13.24
CA ASP A 43 6.42 1.76 13.57
C ASP A 43 7.18 1.27 12.33
N GLU A 44 8.46 0.95 12.50
CA GLU A 44 9.37 0.56 11.40
C GLU A 44 8.82 -0.59 10.55
N TYR A 45 8.20 -1.61 11.16
CA TYR A 45 7.61 -2.72 10.41
C TYR A 45 6.44 -2.30 9.52
N VAL A 46 5.66 -1.28 9.91
CA VAL A 46 4.57 -0.73 9.08
C VAL A 46 5.14 0.06 7.91
N GLN A 47 6.23 0.80 8.14
CA GLN A 47 6.96 1.52 7.09
C GLN A 47 7.52 0.54 6.05
N ILE A 48 8.16 -0.54 6.51
CA ILE A 48 8.69 -1.61 5.65
C ILE A 48 7.56 -2.29 4.89
N ALA A 49 6.44 -2.62 5.56
CA ALA A 49 5.29 -3.21 4.89
C ALA A 49 4.70 -2.27 3.82
N GLY A 50 4.67 -0.96 4.07
CA GLY A 50 4.29 0.03 3.06
C GLY A 50 5.27 0.14 1.90
N LEU A 51 6.57 0.00 2.15
CA LEU A 51 7.57 -0.08 1.09
C LEU A 51 7.39 -1.35 0.23
N LEU A 52 7.08 -2.49 0.86
CA LEU A 52 7.00 -3.79 0.19
C LEU A 52 5.57 -4.18 -0.25
N HIS A 53 4.57 -3.32 -0.09
CA HIS A 53 3.16 -3.71 -0.23
C HIS A 53 2.78 -4.29 -1.60
N ASP A 54 3.38 -3.78 -2.68
CA ASP A 54 3.18 -4.26 -4.06
C ASP A 54 4.25 -5.30 -4.49
N SER A 55 5.21 -5.64 -3.62
CA SER A 55 6.40 -6.44 -4.01
C SER A 55 6.07 -7.85 -4.48
N LEU A 56 5.04 -8.50 -3.90
CA LEU A 56 4.59 -9.82 -4.33
C LEU A 56 3.89 -9.80 -5.71
N GLU A 57 3.53 -8.62 -6.22
CA GLU A 57 2.96 -8.44 -7.55
C GLU A 57 3.97 -7.96 -8.58
N ASP A 58 4.83 -7.02 -8.17
CA ASP A 58 5.67 -6.22 -9.06
C ASP A 58 7.12 -6.71 -9.10
N THR A 59 7.51 -7.67 -8.26
CA THR A 59 8.90 -8.15 -8.15
C THR A 59 8.99 -9.67 -8.01
N ASN A 60 10.22 -10.20 -7.99
CA ASN A 60 10.50 -11.62 -7.71
C ASN A 60 10.73 -11.91 -6.20
N ILE A 61 10.37 -10.98 -5.31
CA ILE A 61 10.42 -11.21 -3.86
C ILE A 61 9.40 -12.29 -3.47
N SER A 62 9.84 -13.26 -2.66
CA SER A 62 8.98 -14.33 -2.15
C SER A 62 8.42 -14.01 -0.76
N GLU A 63 7.28 -14.61 -0.41
CA GLU A 63 6.71 -14.51 0.94
C GLU A 63 7.71 -14.97 2.03
N GLN A 64 8.43 -16.07 1.76
CA GLN A 64 9.42 -16.62 2.67
C GLN A 64 10.56 -15.62 2.93
N LEU A 65 11.05 -14.96 1.88
CA LEU A 65 12.08 -13.94 2.01
C LEU A 65 11.60 -12.75 2.85
N ILE A 66 10.36 -12.29 2.66
CA ILE A 66 9.81 -11.21 3.49
C ILE A 66 9.76 -11.64 4.96
N LYS A 67 9.30 -12.85 5.23
CA LYS A 67 9.21 -13.40 6.60
C LYS A 67 10.59 -13.50 7.25
N ASP A 68 11.57 -14.07 6.56
CA ASP A 68 12.90 -14.31 7.11
C ASP A 68 13.68 -13.02 7.37
N GLU A 69 13.51 -12.01 6.50
CA GLU A 69 14.29 -10.77 6.56
C GLU A 69 13.62 -9.66 7.37
N PHE A 70 12.28 -9.62 7.41
CA PHE A 70 11.52 -8.50 7.97
C PHE A 70 10.43 -8.92 8.98
N GLY A 71 10.21 -10.21 9.18
CA GLY A 71 9.27 -10.72 10.17
C GLY A 71 7.88 -11.03 9.63
N GLU A 72 7.10 -11.71 10.47
CA GLU A 72 5.79 -12.26 10.10
C GLU A 72 4.72 -11.17 10.00
N GLU A 73 4.80 -10.12 10.82
CA GLU A 73 3.88 -8.97 10.78
C GLU A 73 3.99 -8.21 9.46
N VAL A 74 5.21 -8.03 8.93
CA VAL A 74 5.42 -7.41 7.61
C VAL A 74 4.81 -8.28 6.53
N LEU A 75 5.06 -9.59 6.56
CA LEU A 75 4.49 -10.51 5.59
C LEU A 75 2.95 -10.46 5.60
N PHE A 76 2.31 -10.48 6.77
CA PHE A 76 0.85 -10.44 6.87
C PHE A 76 0.27 -9.17 6.27
N ILE A 77 0.86 -8.00 6.54
CA ILE A 77 0.41 -6.72 5.95
C ILE A 77 0.61 -6.71 4.43
N VAL A 78 1.76 -7.17 3.93
CA VAL A 78 2.04 -7.23 2.48
C VAL A 78 1.07 -8.17 1.78
N LYS A 79 0.82 -9.36 2.33
CA LYS A 79 -0.17 -10.30 1.78
C LYS A 79 -1.56 -9.72 1.76
N ALA A 80 -1.98 -9.03 2.83
CA ALA A 80 -3.28 -8.37 2.87
C ALA A 80 -3.44 -7.30 1.77
N ASN A 81 -2.35 -6.62 1.40
CA ASN A 81 -2.31 -5.61 0.34
C ASN A 81 -2.07 -6.17 -1.06
N THR A 82 -1.76 -7.46 -1.19
CA THR A 82 -1.55 -8.14 -2.48
C THR A 82 -2.88 -8.61 -3.08
N LYS A 83 -3.06 -8.46 -4.40
CA LYS A 83 -4.25 -8.91 -5.14
C LYS A 83 -4.34 -10.43 -5.19
N ASN A 84 -5.54 -10.94 -4.95
CA ASN A 84 -5.86 -12.34 -5.22
C ASN A 84 -6.22 -12.54 -6.71
N LYS A 85 -5.27 -13.06 -7.50
CA LYS A 85 -5.43 -13.26 -8.95
C LYS A 85 -6.44 -14.37 -9.32
N ASN A 86 -6.92 -15.14 -8.34
CA ASN A 86 -7.93 -16.19 -8.57
C ASN A 86 -9.37 -15.66 -8.53
N LEU A 87 -9.58 -14.41 -8.11
CA LEU A 87 -10.90 -13.79 -8.08
C LEU A 87 -11.24 -13.13 -9.42
N LYS A 88 -12.53 -12.90 -9.65
CA LYS A 88 -12.97 -12.05 -10.77
C LYS A 88 -12.46 -10.64 -10.56
N LYS A 89 -12.18 -9.94 -11.65
CA LYS A 89 -11.58 -8.61 -11.64
C LYS A 89 -12.37 -7.59 -10.80
N GLU A 90 -13.70 -7.67 -10.83
CA GLU A 90 -14.61 -6.84 -10.02
C GLU A 90 -14.46 -7.08 -8.51
N ASP A 91 -14.17 -8.31 -8.08
CA ASP A 91 -14.12 -8.69 -6.67
C ASP A 91 -12.76 -8.41 -6.00
N ILE A 92 -11.68 -8.27 -6.80
CA ILE A 92 -10.30 -8.16 -6.29
C ILE A 92 -10.11 -6.99 -5.32
N LEU A 93 -10.76 -5.84 -5.58
CA LEU A 93 -10.56 -4.65 -4.77
C LEU A 93 -11.26 -4.74 -3.41
N GLU A 94 -12.49 -5.24 -3.40
CA GLU A 94 -13.26 -5.46 -2.17
C GLU A 94 -12.59 -6.53 -1.30
N ASP A 95 -12.15 -7.66 -1.90
CA ASP A 95 -11.40 -8.71 -1.21
C ASP A 95 -10.13 -8.15 -0.54
N MET A 96 -9.36 -7.34 -1.26
CA MET A 96 -8.14 -6.76 -0.74
C MET A 96 -8.40 -5.80 0.43
N VAL A 97 -9.40 -4.92 0.33
CA VAL A 97 -9.77 -4.04 1.46
C VAL A 97 -10.27 -4.86 2.64
N TYR A 98 -11.10 -5.89 2.40
CA TYR A 98 -11.59 -6.77 3.45
C TYR A 98 -10.47 -7.54 4.15
N ARG A 99 -9.49 -8.08 3.41
CA ARG A 99 -8.30 -8.72 3.98
C ARG A 99 -7.42 -7.75 4.75
N CYS A 100 -7.28 -6.50 4.29
CA CYS A 100 -6.62 -5.45 5.07
C CYS A 100 -7.35 -5.19 6.40
N TYR A 101 -8.68 -5.11 6.37
CA TYR A 101 -9.50 -4.99 7.58
C TYR A 101 -9.28 -6.16 8.55
N LEU A 102 -9.35 -7.41 8.07
CA LEU A 102 -9.15 -8.60 8.90
C LEU A 102 -7.73 -8.69 9.46
N CYS A 103 -6.72 -8.25 8.71
CA CYS A 103 -5.34 -8.18 9.17
C CYS A 103 -5.14 -7.10 10.25
N GLY A 104 -5.99 -6.09 10.28
CA GLY A 104 -6.05 -5.06 11.31
C GLY A 104 -5.59 -3.68 10.85
N LYS A 105 -5.55 -2.75 11.81
CA LYS A 105 -5.31 -1.31 11.61
C LYS A 105 -4.17 -1.01 10.65
N ASN A 106 -2.99 -1.59 10.86
CA ASN A 106 -1.80 -1.23 10.10
C ASN A 106 -1.86 -1.67 8.64
N ALA A 107 -2.58 -2.75 8.31
CA ALA A 107 -2.81 -3.12 6.92
C ALA A 107 -3.77 -2.16 6.22
N LEU A 108 -4.83 -1.70 6.90
CA LEU A 108 -5.71 -0.65 6.39
C LEU A 108 -4.99 0.69 6.22
N VAL A 109 -4.07 1.04 7.13
CA VAL A 109 -3.24 2.25 7.04
C VAL A 109 -2.36 2.19 5.80
N VAL A 110 -1.62 1.08 5.59
CA VAL A 110 -0.81 0.89 4.36
C VAL A 110 -1.67 0.99 3.12
N LYS A 111 -2.85 0.37 3.14
CA LYS A 111 -3.80 0.44 2.02
C LYS A 111 -4.25 1.87 1.73
N SER A 112 -4.55 2.63 2.78
CA SER A 112 -4.99 4.03 2.69
C SER A 112 -3.90 4.93 2.10
N VAL A 113 -2.66 4.78 2.58
CA VAL A 113 -1.51 5.55 2.08
C VAL A 113 -1.18 5.20 0.63
N ASN A 114 -1.26 3.92 0.25
CA ASN A 114 -1.13 3.49 -1.15
C ASN A 114 -2.17 4.18 -2.05
N VAL A 115 -3.45 4.17 -1.63
CA VAL A 115 -4.53 4.81 -2.38
C VAL A 115 -4.31 6.32 -2.51
N TYR A 116 -3.90 6.98 -1.42
CA TYR A 116 -3.61 8.42 -1.44
C TYR A 116 -2.43 8.78 -2.35
N ASP A 117 -1.34 8.02 -2.30
CA ASP A 117 -0.20 8.27 -3.18
C ASP A 117 -0.57 8.12 -4.67
N ASN A 118 -1.34 7.08 -5.00
CA ASN A 118 -1.86 6.89 -6.35
C ASN A 118 -2.78 8.05 -6.77
N PHE A 119 -3.67 8.53 -5.89
CA PHE A 119 -4.51 9.69 -6.16
C PHE A 119 -3.68 10.93 -6.52
N ILE A 120 -2.66 11.27 -5.72
CA ILE A 120 -1.78 12.41 -6.00
C ILE A 120 -1.07 12.25 -7.35
N PHE A 121 -0.60 11.04 -7.66
CA PHE A 121 0.07 10.75 -8.93
C PHE A 121 -0.86 10.89 -10.14
N TYR A 122 -2.06 10.31 -10.07
CA TYR A 122 -3.01 10.29 -11.18
C TYR A 122 -3.76 11.61 -11.36
N LYS A 123 -3.91 12.40 -10.29
CA LYS A 123 -4.44 13.77 -10.36
C LYS A 123 -3.57 14.66 -11.23
N LYS A 124 -2.23 14.55 -11.10
CA LYS A 124 -1.28 15.29 -11.95
C LYS A 124 -1.35 14.91 -13.44
N GLN A 125 -1.87 13.73 -13.75
CA GLN A 125 -2.03 13.22 -15.11
C GLN A 125 -3.44 13.39 -15.66
N ASN A 126 -4.38 13.92 -14.87
CA ASN A 126 -5.80 13.98 -15.22
C ASN A 126 -6.38 12.62 -15.65
N ASN A 127 -5.94 11.53 -15.01
CA ASN A 127 -6.41 10.19 -15.34
C ASN A 127 -7.72 9.87 -14.59
N ILE A 128 -8.85 10.25 -15.20
CA ILE A 128 -10.20 10.12 -14.63
C ILE A 128 -10.48 8.71 -14.11
N LYS A 129 -10.18 7.67 -14.91
CA LYS A 129 -10.44 6.28 -14.56
C LYS A 129 -9.72 5.84 -13.28
N GLU A 130 -8.46 6.21 -13.13
CA GLU A 130 -7.70 5.87 -11.93
C GLU A 130 -8.11 6.73 -10.73
N LEU A 131 -8.58 7.97 -10.95
CA LEU A 131 -9.16 8.80 -9.90
C LEU A 131 -10.48 8.22 -9.36
N GLU A 132 -11.37 7.74 -10.24
CA GLU A 132 -12.58 7.02 -9.85
C GLU A 132 -12.26 5.77 -9.04
N ARG A 133 -11.24 5.00 -9.47
CA ARG A 133 -10.75 3.84 -8.72
C ARG A 133 -10.23 4.23 -7.33
N CYS A 134 -9.50 5.34 -7.21
CA CYS A 134 -9.02 5.81 -5.90
C CYS A 134 -10.20 6.22 -5.01
N LYS A 135 -11.21 6.89 -5.57
CA LYS A 135 -12.42 7.28 -4.83
C LYS A 135 -13.20 6.05 -4.33
N PHE A 136 -13.42 5.07 -5.19
CA PHE A 136 -14.07 3.81 -4.83
C PHE A 136 -13.32 3.08 -3.70
N LEU A 137 -11.99 2.95 -3.80
CA LEU A 137 -11.19 2.35 -2.74
C LEU A 137 -11.26 3.14 -1.43
N SER A 138 -11.27 4.47 -1.48
CA SER A 138 -11.43 5.31 -0.29
C SER A 138 -12.77 5.10 0.39
N GLU A 139 -13.86 5.01 -0.38
CA GLU A 139 -15.20 4.72 0.13
C GLU A 139 -15.22 3.34 0.83
N LEU A 140 -14.71 2.29 0.17
CA LEU A 140 -14.61 0.95 0.77
C LEU A 140 -13.79 0.92 2.06
N ILE A 141 -12.66 1.64 2.12
CA ILE A 141 -11.81 1.67 3.32
C ILE A 141 -12.55 2.38 4.46
N LEU A 142 -13.31 3.44 4.16
CA LEU A 142 -14.04 4.22 5.18
C LEU A 142 -15.24 3.47 5.78
N ASP A 143 -15.74 2.41 5.14
CA ASP A 143 -16.68 1.47 5.77
C ASP A 143 -16.08 0.83 7.04
N TYR A 144 -14.74 0.71 7.09
CA TYR A 144 -13.97 0.19 8.23
C TYR A 144 -13.25 1.30 9.03
N LYS A 145 -13.71 2.56 8.94
CA LYS A 145 -13.06 3.71 9.59
C LYS A 145 -12.81 3.55 11.09
N SER A 146 -13.66 2.81 11.79
CA SER A 146 -13.52 2.56 13.23
C SER A 146 -12.25 1.78 13.55
N THR A 147 -11.75 0.93 12.64
CA THR A 147 -10.50 0.19 12.79
C THR A 147 -9.25 1.05 12.53
N LEU A 148 -9.36 2.12 11.74
CA LEU A 148 -8.22 2.98 11.43
C LEU A 148 -7.73 3.76 12.65
N GLU A 149 -8.65 4.31 13.46
CA GLU A 149 -8.35 5.07 14.68
C GLU A 149 -7.24 6.14 14.51
N ASP A 150 -7.09 6.69 13.30
CA ASP A 150 -6.14 7.76 12.98
C ASP A 150 -6.80 8.80 12.07
N ASN A 151 -7.14 9.94 12.65
CA ASN A 151 -7.81 11.03 11.95
C ASN A 151 -6.97 11.59 10.80
N ARG A 152 -5.64 11.46 10.85
CA ARG A 152 -4.76 11.89 9.76
C ARG A 152 -5.03 11.05 8.52
N ILE A 153 -5.09 9.72 8.68
CA ILE A 153 -5.39 8.78 7.58
C ILE A 153 -6.81 8.95 7.06
N ILE A 154 -7.79 9.07 7.95
CA ILE A 154 -9.19 9.30 7.57
C ILE A 154 -9.31 10.58 6.73
N SER A 155 -8.62 11.65 7.13
CA SER A 155 -8.62 12.93 6.39
C SER A 155 -8.06 12.81 4.98
N LEU A 156 -7.05 11.97 4.75
CA LEU A 156 -6.50 11.69 3.40
C LEU A 156 -7.56 11.04 2.51
N LEU A 157 -8.29 10.06 3.01
CA LEU A 157 -9.35 9.36 2.26
C LEU A 157 -10.51 10.30 1.94
N GLU A 158 -10.92 11.12 2.90
CA GLU A 158 -11.96 12.13 2.68
C GLU A 158 -11.56 13.20 1.66
N GLU A 159 -10.28 13.57 1.59
CA GLU A 159 -9.77 14.49 0.56
C GLU A 159 -10.02 13.95 -0.85
N ILE A 160 -9.77 12.64 -1.05
CA ILE A 160 -10.00 11.96 -2.33
C ILE A 160 -11.48 12.01 -2.70
N ILE A 161 -12.38 11.72 -1.76
CA ILE A 161 -13.82 11.66 -2.00
C ILE A 161 -14.39 13.04 -2.35
N LYS A 162 -13.91 14.09 -1.66
CA LYS A 162 -14.31 15.49 -1.89
C LYS A 162 -13.75 16.07 -3.19
N ASN A 163 -12.76 15.42 -3.80
CA ASN A 163 -12.19 15.88 -5.06
C ASN A 163 -13.22 15.75 -6.19
N LYS A 164 -13.42 16.85 -6.93
CA LYS A 164 -14.18 16.83 -8.18
C LYS A 164 -13.27 16.28 -9.27
N ILE A 165 -13.65 15.13 -9.82
CA ILE A 165 -13.01 14.44 -10.95
C ILE A 165 -13.57 15.02 -12.25
#